data_AF-A0A117ECD1-F1
#
_entry.id   AF-A0A117ECD1-F1
#
_cell.length_a   1.000
_cell.length_b   1.000
_cell.length_c   1.000
_cell.angle_alpha   90.00
_cell.angle_beta   90.00
_cell.angle_gamma   90.00
#
_symmetry.space_group_name_H-M   'P 1'
#
loop_
_entity.id
_entity.type
_entity.pdbx_description
1 polymer ?
#
loop_
_entity_poly.entity_id
_entity_poly.type
_entity_poly.pdbx_seq_one_letter_code
_entity_poly.pdbx_strand_id
1 'polypeptide(L)'
;MLPRTDDPFVARGRREAIMRDARHPAADRLLLDWQLSKERQTSDGWSVRTDVAPPAGLKRGRQYRNADIDGLPAFMRNPAAAERMRQQMTVYVGEVVGDPAPGRLGTHPGTTKP
;
A
#
# COMPACT_ATOMS: atom_id res chain seq x y z
N MET A 1 -3.96 17.78 -3.87
CA MET A 1 -4.95 18.14 -4.91
C MET A 1 -5.13 16.90 -5.79
N LEU A 2 -6.35 16.39 -5.94
CA LEU A 2 -6.63 15.40 -7.00
C LEU A 2 -6.66 16.15 -8.35
N PRO A 3 -6.16 15.56 -9.45
CA PRO A 3 -6.31 16.14 -10.78
C PRO A 3 -7.79 16.46 -11.05
N ARG A 4 -8.08 17.54 -11.78
CA ARG A 4 -9.45 17.96 -12.14
C ARG A 4 -10.03 17.10 -13.28
N THR A 5 -9.95 15.78 -13.16
CA THR A 5 -10.42 14.87 -14.20
C THR A 5 -11.21 13.73 -13.57
N ASP A 6 -12.21 13.24 -14.29
CA ASP A 6 -12.94 12.00 -13.98
C ASP A 6 -12.09 10.75 -14.28
N ASP A 7 -10.78 10.92 -14.55
CA ASP A 7 -9.88 9.84 -14.89
C ASP A 7 -9.70 8.87 -13.73
N PRO A 8 -9.46 7.58 -14.03
CA PRO A 8 -9.17 6.59 -13.01
C PRO A 8 -7.81 6.87 -12.34
N PHE A 9 -7.76 6.64 -11.03
CA PHE A 9 -6.54 6.62 -10.25
C PHE A 9 -6.55 5.40 -9.32
N VAL A 10 -5.38 4.98 -8.86
CA VAL A 10 -5.27 3.82 -7.97
C VAL A 10 -5.21 4.30 -6.52
N ALA A 11 -6.17 3.87 -5.71
CA ALA A 11 -6.09 4.01 -4.25
C ALA A 11 -6.14 2.63 -3.59
N ARG A 12 -5.46 2.47 -2.45
CA ARG A 12 -5.52 1.23 -1.67
C ARG A 12 -5.26 1.49 -0.19
N GLY A 13 -5.88 0.69 0.68
CA GLY A 13 -5.46 0.59 2.07
C GLY A 13 -4.19 -0.26 2.17
N ARG A 14 -3.13 0.27 2.78
CA ARG A 14 -1.98 -0.55 3.18
C ARG A 14 -2.46 -1.63 4.15
N ARG A 15 -2.03 -2.87 3.95
CA ARG A 15 -2.37 -4.01 4.81
C ARG A 15 -1.16 -4.39 5.64
N GLU A 16 -1.39 -4.63 6.91
CA GLU A 16 -0.36 -4.99 7.89
C GLU A 16 -0.92 -6.09 8.80
N ALA A 17 -0.05 -6.96 9.30
CA ALA A 17 -0.42 -8.13 10.08
C ALA A 17 0.70 -8.51 11.05
N ILE A 18 0.31 -9.15 12.16
CA ILE A 18 1.24 -9.76 13.13
C ILE A 18 1.44 -11.22 12.74
N MET A 19 2.69 -11.65 12.68
CA MET A 19 3.04 -13.05 12.43
C MET A 19 2.63 -13.93 13.62
N ARG A 20 2.18 -15.17 13.36
CA ARG A 20 1.74 -16.09 14.41
C ARG A 20 2.86 -16.45 15.39
N ASP A 21 4.09 -16.48 14.90
CA ASP A 21 5.33 -16.82 15.59
C ASP A 21 6.18 -15.57 15.91
N ALA A 22 5.54 -14.39 15.97
CA ALA A 22 6.22 -13.15 16.31
C ALA A 22 6.97 -13.25 17.65
N ARG A 23 8.24 -12.80 17.66
CA ARG A 23 9.09 -12.81 18.87
C ARG A 23 8.64 -11.78 19.92
N HIS A 24 7.94 -10.72 19.50
CA HIS A 24 7.51 -9.62 20.35
C HIS A 24 6.03 -9.26 20.13
N PRO A 25 5.09 -10.19 20.37
CA PRO A 25 3.69 -10.01 19.99
C PRO A 25 3.00 -8.82 20.70
N ALA A 26 3.43 -8.47 21.91
CA ALA A 26 2.94 -7.29 22.62
C ALA A 26 3.38 -5.98 21.95
N ALA A 27 4.63 -5.91 21.47
CA ALA A 27 5.14 -4.74 20.76
C ALA A 27 4.49 -4.60 19.37
N ASP A 28 4.31 -5.72 18.66
CA ASP A 28 3.63 -5.73 17.36
C ASP A 28 2.17 -5.30 17.47
N ARG A 29 1.47 -5.72 18.54
CA ARG A 29 0.13 -5.24 18.84
C ARG A 29 0.11 -3.75 19.11
N LEU A 30 1.03 -3.26 19.95
CA LEU A 30 1.15 -1.83 20.23
C LEU A 30 1.37 -1.02 18.94
N LEU A 31 2.19 -1.53 18.00
CA LEU A 31 2.42 -0.88 16.72
C LEU A 31 1.13 -0.76 15.89
N LEU A 32 0.35 -1.85 15.78
CA LEU A 32 -0.92 -1.81 15.03
C LEU A 32 -1.96 -0.90 15.71
N ASP A 33 -2.04 -0.94 17.04
CA ASP A 33 -2.94 -0.06 17.82
C ASP A 33 -2.53 1.42 17.65
N TRP A 34 -1.23 1.72 17.68
CA TRP A 34 -0.71 3.06 17.42
C TRP A 34 -1.00 3.52 15.99
N GLN A 35 -0.85 2.64 14.98
CA GLN A 35 -1.16 2.99 13.60
C GLN A 35 -2.63 3.32 13.37
N LEU A 36 -3.54 2.73 14.14
CA LEU A 36 -4.97 3.02 14.12
C LEU A 36 -5.38 4.13 15.09
N SER A 37 -4.47 4.68 15.88
CA SER A 37 -4.76 5.82 16.77
C SER A 37 -5.28 7.02 15.98
N LYS A 38 -6.08 7.89 16.64
CA LYS A 38 -6.60 9.10 15.96
C LYS A 38 -5.46 10.00 15.51
N GLU A 39 -4.47 10.21 16.38
CA GLU A 39 -3.28 11.01 16.10
C GLU A 39 -2.60 10.57 14.81
N ARG A 40 -2.26 9.28 14.69
CA ARG A 40 -1.60 8.74 13.50
C ARG A 40 -2.48 8.78 12.26
N GLN A 41 -3.78 8.57 12.41
CA GLN A 41 -4.75 8.57 11.31
C GLN A 41 -5.14 9.98 10.83
N THR A 42 -4.78 11.03 11.57
CA THR A 42 -4.94 12.43 11.17
C THR A 42 -3.69 13.06 10.56
N SER A 43 -2.52 12.42 10.67
CA SER A 43 -1.26 13.03 10.24
C SER A 43 -1.02 12.99 8.73
N ASP A 44 -1.38 11.88 8.06
CA ASP A 44 -1.01 11.65 6.65
C ASP A 44 -2.11 10.97 5.83
N GLY A 45 -2.47 11.58 4.70
CA GLY A 45 -3.28 10.94 3.66
C GLY A 45 -4.75 10.65 4.04
N TRP A 46 -5.33 9.64 3.39
CA TRP A 46 -6.68 9.16 3.71
C TRP A 46 -6.64 8.17 4.87
N SER A 47 -7.44 8.42 5.90
CA SER A 47 -7.66 7.46 6.97
C SER A 47 -8.52 6.26 6.49
N VAL A 48 -8.18 5.07 7.01
CA VAL A 48 -9.03 3.87 6.89
C VAL A 48 -10.20 3.89 7.88
N ARG A 49 -10.16 4.75 8.89
CA ARG A 49 -11.22 4.88 9.90
C ARG A 49 -12.43 5.61 9.35
N THR A 50 -13.62 5.20 9.79
CA THR A 50 -14.88 5.84 9.42
C THR A 50 -15.17 7.09 10.25
N ASP A 51 -14.56 7.24 11.43
CA ASP A 51 -14.77 8.36 12.35
C ASP A 51 -13.75 9.50 12.20
N VAL A 52 -12.74 9.35 11.32
CA VAL A 52 -11.80 10.42 10.98
C VAL A 52 -12.29 11.15 9.72
N ALA A 53 -12.30 12.48 9.75
CA ALA A 53 -12.68 13.30 8.60
C ALA A 53 -11.65 13.15 7.46
N PRO A 54 -12.08 13.14 6.18
CA PRO A 54 -11.14 13.17 5.07
C PRO A 54 -10.36 14.51 5.03
N PRO A 55 -9.20 14.55 4.34
CA PRO A 55 -8.49 15.80 4.11
C PRO A 55 -9.39 16.86 3.48
N ALA A 56 -9.13 18.14 3.80
CA ALA A 56 -9.95 19.26 3.33
C ALA A 56 -10.12 19.25 1.79
N GLY A 57 -11.37 19.37 1.34
CA GLY A 57 -11.71 19.34 -0.09
C GLY A 57 -11.72 17.96 -0.74
N LEU A 58 -11.47 16.88 0.01
CA LEU A 58 -11.52 15.51 -0.50
C LEU A 58 -12.68 14.72 0.11
N LYS A 59 -13.21 13.78 -0.67
CA LYS A 59 -14.12 12.74 -0.17
C LYS A 59 -13.30 11.67 0.57
N ARG A 60 -13.94 10.76 1.27
CA ARG A 60 -13.27 9.54 1.78
C ARG A 60 -12.83 8.68 0.58
N GLY A 61 -11.72 7.96 0.69
CA GLY A 61 -11.20 7.14 -0.42
C GLY A 61 -12.27 6.26 -1.08
N ARG A 62 -13.06 5.54 -0.27
CA ARG A 62 -14.15 4.65 -0.75
C ARG A 62 -15.31 5.36 -1.49
N GLN A 63 -15.39 6.68 -1.43
CA GLN A 63 -16.44 7.46 -2.10
C GLN A 63 -16.04 7.86 -3.53
N TYR A 64 -14.79 7.64 -3.94
CA TYR A 64 -14.33 7.87 -5.30
C TYR A 64 -14.53 6.60 -6.13
N ARG A 65 -15.49 6.62 -7.05
CA ARG A 65 -15.74 5.50 -7.98
C ARG A 65 -14.57 5.28 -8.94
N ASN A 66 -13.88 6.35 -9.32
CA ASN A 66 -12.70 6.34 -10.18
C ASN A 66 -11.40 5.98 -9.42
N ALA A 67 -11.45 5.68 -8.12
CA ALA A 67 -10.28 5.25 -7.34
C ALA A 67 -10.06 3.73 -7.30
N ASP A 68 -11.11 2.98 -7.66
CA ASP A 68 -11.18 1.51 -7.68
C ASP A 68 -10.39 0.80 -6.57
N ILE A 69 -10.77 1.08 -5.31
CA ILE A 69 -10.05 0.58 -4.12
C ILE A 69 -10.00 -0.96 -4.07
N ASP A 70 -11.02 -1.62 -4.63
CA ASP A 70 -11.13 -3.07 -4.67
C ASP A 70 -10.50 -3.70 -5.92
N GLY A 71 -10.38 -2.93 -7.01
CA GLY A 71 -9.84 -3.40 -8.28
C GLY A 71 -8.38 -3.80 -8.22
N LEU A 72 -7.52 -3.03 -7.53
CA LEU A 72 -6.11 -3.41 -7.39
C LEU A 72 -5.94 -4.74 -6.63
N PRO A 73 -6.55 -4.96 -5.44
CA PRO A 73 -6.54 -6.27 -4.80
C PRO A 73 -7.08 -7.41 -5.66
N ALA A 74 -8.15 -7.17 -6.43
CA ALA A 74 -8.71 -8.17 -7.33
C ALA A 74 -7.74 -8.53 -8.47
N PHE A 75 -7.13 -7.53 -9.10
CA PHE A 75 -6.12 -7.70 -10.13
C PHE A 75 -4.91 -8.50 -9.61
N MET A 76 -4.40 -8.14 -8.42
CA MET A 76 -3.25 -8.81 -7.81
C MET A 76 -3.50 -10.27 -7.42
N ARG A 77 -4.76 -10.71 -7.31
CA ARG A 77 -5.10 -12.14 -7.11
C ARG A 77 -4.95 -12.98 -8.38
N ASN A 78 -4.78 -12.36 -9.55
CA ASN A 78 -4.53 -13.04 -10.81
C ASN A 78 -3.08 -12.79 -11.29
N PRO A 79 -2.11 -13.62 -10.86
CA PRO A 79 -0.71 -13.40 -11.19
C PRO A 79 -0.44 -13.47 -12.70
N ALA A 80 -1.20 -14.29 -13.44
CA ALA A 80 -1.04 -14.41 -14.88
C ALA A 80 -1.46 -13.13 -15.63
N ALA A 81 -2.53 -12.47 -15.18
CA ALA A 81 -2.93 -11.18 -15.74
C ALA A 81 -1.92 -10.07 -15.43
N ALA A 82 -1.41 -10.04 -14.19
CA ALA A 82 -0.40 -9.08 -13.76
C ALA A 82 0.90 -9.23 -14.58
N GLU A 83 1.37 -10.45 -14.79
CA GLU A 83 2.59 -10.71 -15.55
C GLU A 83 2.42 -10.33 -17.04
N ARG A 84 1.29 -10.66 -17.67
CA ARG A 84 1.03 -10.26 -19.05
C ARG A 84 1.04 -8.73 -19.21
N MET A 85 0.38 -8.01 -18.30
CA MET A 85 0.36 -6.55 -18.33
C MET A 85 1.76 -5.96 -18.15
N ARG A 86 2.57 -6.52 -17.24
CA ARG A 86 3.97 -6.12 -17.05
C ARG A 86 4.78 -6.28 -18.33
N GLN A 87 4.69 -7.44 -18.99
CA GLN A 87 5.40 -7.72 -20.24
C GLN A 87 4.99 -6.77 -21.38
N GLN A 88 3.69 -6.49 -21.49
CA GLN A 88 3.19 -5.50 -22.45
C GLN A 88 3.76 -4.11 -22.19
N MET A 89 3.82 -3.67 -20.92
CA MET A 89 4.42 -2.38 -20.56
C MET A 89 5.91 -2.34 -20.89
N THR A 90 6.66 -3.42 -20.62
CA THR A 90 8.09 -3.54 -20.94
C THR A 90 8.38 -3.29 -22.42
N VAL A 91 7.50 -3.69 -23.33
CA VAL A 91 7.67 -3.38 -24.78
C VAL A 91 7.72 -1.87 -25.04
N TYR A 92 7.00 -1.07 -24.25
CA TYR A 92 6.93 0.38 -24.43
C TYR A 92 7.96 1.15 -23.60
N VAL A 93 8.27 0.69 -22.38
CA VAL A 93 9.13 1.43 -21.45
C VAL A 93 10.56 0.87 -21.34
N GLY A 94 10.82 -0.27 -21.97
CA GLY A 94 12.08 -0.99 -21.87
C GLY A 94 12.22 -1.82 -20.60
N GLU A 95 13.36 -2.49 -20.48
CA GLU A 95 13.74 -3.21 -19.26
C GLU A 95 14.03 -2.24 -18.11
N VAL A 96 13.79 -2.70 -16.89
CA VAL A 96 14.14 -1.93 -15.68
C VAL A 96 15.66 -1.82 -15.56
N VAL A 97 16.17 -0.60 -15.47
CA VAL A 97 17.61 -0.31 -15.33
C VAL A 97 17.92 0.33 -13.98
N GLY A 98 19.16 0.17 -13.53
CA GLY A 98 19.66 0.68 -12.26
C GLY A 98 19.52 -0.31 -11.09
N ASP A 99 20.21 -0.02 -10.00
CA ASP A 99 20.13 -0.84 -8.79
C ASP A 99 18.80 -0.61 -8.05
N PRO A 100 18.25 -1.63 -7.37
CA PRO A 100 17.07 -1.46 -6.55
C PRO A 100 17.33 -0.45 -5.44
N ALA A 101 16.46 0.55 -5.29
CA ALA A 101 16.62 1.61 -4.30
C ALA A 101 16.82 1.11 -2.84
N PRO A 102 16.17 0.02 -2.39
CA PRO A 102 16.44 -0.56 -1.06
C PRO A 102 17.76 -1.35 -0.94
N GLY A 103 18.54 -1.47 -2.03
CA GLY A 103 19.68 -2.37 -2.13
C GLY A 103 19.29 -3.85 -2.25
N ARG A 104 20.26 -4.74 -2.07
CA ARG A 104 20.07 -6.21 -2.11
C ARG A 104 20.13 -6.78 -0.69
N LEU A 105 18.97 -7.05 -0.10
CA LEU A 105 18.82 -7.42 1.31
C LEU A 105 19.11 -8.91 1.64
N GLY A 106 19.11 -9.79 0.64
CA GLY A 106 19.28 -11.24 0.84
C GLY A 106 18.07 -11.92 1.49
N THR A 107 18.26 -13.14 1.99
CA THR A 107 17.17 -13.98 2.53
C THR A 107 16.87 -13.75 4.02
N HIS A 108 17.82 -13.17 4.77
CA HIS A 108 17.69 -12.92 6.22
C HIS A 108 18.12 -11.49 6.59
N PRO A 109 17.42 -10.44 6.13
CA PRO A 109 17.72 -9.08 6.54
C PRO A 109 17.49 -8.89 8.05
N GLY A 110 18.41 -8.19 8.72
CA GLY A 110 18.28 -7.82 10.14
C GLY A 110 18.69 -8.89 11.15
N THR A 111 19.13 -10.08 10.73
CA THR A 111 19.83 -10.99 11.64
C THR A 111 21.28 -10.51 11.80
N THR A 112 21.74 -10.31 13.04
CA THR A 112 23.19 -10.30 13.30
C THR A 112 23.77 -11.59 12.74
N LYS A 113 24.77 -11.48 11.87
CA LYS A 113 25.57 -12.62 11.40
C LYS A 113 26.01 -13.42 12.64
N PRO A 114 26.02 -14.77 12.61
CA PRO A 114 26.54 -15.56 13.72
C PRO A 114 27.96 -15.13 14.10
#